data_AF-A0A3E0E1V0-F1
#
_entry.id   AF-A0A3E0E1V0-F1
#
_cell.length_a   1.000
_cell.length_b   1.000
_cell.length_c   1.000
_cell.angle_alpha   90.00
_cell.angle_beta   90.00
_cell.angle_gamma   90.00
#
_symmetry.space_group_name_H-M   'P 1'
#
loop_
_entity.id
_entity.type
_entity.pdbx_description
1 polymer ?
#
loop_
_entity_poly.entity_id
_entity_poly.type
_entity_poly.pdbx_seq_one_letter_code
_entity_poly.pdbx_strand_id
1 'polypeptide(L)'
;MYKAKIRLAYRIIIDSKFTSLWDQYVWEDTYKEYLMQHQQFNSKENPKNTFRELLSENEKASQVHYLVGIAANGYVTQLKGNLYRITDVLGNNYFPFSNYQLDIINTDITDQSKHKIGITFYSPLLTLVDIIENNYLVSKNCDDTCGFETLMFPVQSCLSICYYENYQSQKEALKIDLK
;
A
#
# COMPACT_ATOMS: atom_id res chain seq x y z
N MET A 1 -5.85 13.71 24.84
CA MET A 1 -5.13 12.53 24.34
C MET A 1 -6.09 11.71 23.49
N TYR A 2 -5.95 11.80 22.17
CA TYR A 2 -6.77 11.04 21.24
C TYR A 2 -6.21 9.63 21.14
N LYS A 3 -6.73 8.71 21.97
CA LYS A 3 -6.42 7.29 21.80
C LYS A 3 -7.37 6.73 20.75
N ALA A 4 -6.82 6.30 19.63
CA ALA A 4 -7.55 5.61 18.58
C ALA A 4 -6.70 4.46 18.04
N LYS A 5 -7.35 3.45 17.49
CA LYS A 5 -6.67 2.43 16.68
C LYS A 5 -6.66 2.90 15.24
N ILE A 6 -5.48 2.92 14.63
CA ILE A 6 -5.32 3.34 13.24
C ILE A 6 -4.54 2.32 12.43
N ARG A 7 -4.70 2.36 11.12
CA ARG A 7 -3.71 1.81 10.18
C ARG A 7 -3.22 2.94 9.29
N LEU A 8 -1.91 2.97 9.09
CA LEU A 8 -1.27 3.83 8.13
C LEU A 8 -1.13 3.08 6.81
N ALA A 9 -1.33 3.79 5.70
CA ALA A 9 -1.02 3.33 4.36
C ALA A 9 0.02 4.25 3.75
N TYR A 10 1.06 3.68 3.15
CA TYR A 10 2.05 4.41 2.39
C TYR A 10 2.12 3.90 0.96
N ARG A 11 1.96 4.80 -0.01
CA ARG A 11 1.96 4.45 -1.44
C ARG A 11 3.25 4.87 -2.13
N ILE A 12 3.89 3.93 -2.82
CA ILE A 12 4.91 4.24 -3.82
C ILE A 12 4.31 4.15 -5.22
N ILE A 13 4.85 4.95 -6.13
CA ILE A 13 4.54 4.92 -7.55
C ILE A 13 5.82 4.55 -8.27
N ILE A 14 5.75 3.55 -9.14
CA ILE A 14 6.89 3.10 -9.94
C ILE A 14 6.51 3.27 -11.42
N ASP A 15 7.37 3.95 -12.15
CA ASP A 15 7.30 4.13 -13.60
C ASP A 15 8.69 3.95 -14.22
N SER A 16 8.83 4.25 -15.50
CA SER A 16 10.09 4.10 -16.24
C SER A 16 11.21 5.03 -15.77
N LYS A 17 10.98 5.93 -14.80
CA LYS A 17 11.98 6.83 -14.21
C LYS A 17 12.45 6.32 -12.85
N PHE A 18 12.83 5.05 -12.80
CA PHE A 18 13.31 4.40 -11.57
C PHE A 18 14.58 5.07 -11.02
N THR A 19 14.64 5.24 -9.71
CA THR A 19 15.80 5.79 -8.98
C THR A 19 16.54 4.71 -8.18
N SER A 20 16.03 3.48 -8.17
CA SER A 20 16.63 2.35 -7.48
C SER A 20 16.52 1.08 -8.31
N LEU A 21 17.46 0.15 -8.09
CA LEU A 21 17.45 -1.15 -8.75
C LEU A 21 16.23 -2.00 -8.36
N TRP A 22 15.76 -1.85 -7.11
CA TRP A 22 14.55 -2.51 -6.65
C TRP A 22 13.32 -2.03 -7.45
N ASP A 23 13.18 -0.72 -7.68
CA ASP A 23 12.09 -0.17 -8.51
C ASP A 23 12.15 -0.70 -9.93
N GLN A 24 13.36 -0.74 -10.51
CA GLN A 24 13.58 -1.25 -11.86
C GLN A 24 13.10 -2.70 -11.99
N TYR A 25 13.54 -3.59 -11.10
CA TYR A 25 13.19 -5.01 -11.19
C TYR A 25 11.70 -5.27 -10.95
N VAL A 26 11.09 -4.57 -9.98
CA VAL A 26 9.65 -4.64 -9.76
C VAL A 26 8.90 -4.19 -11.01
N TRP A 27 9.31 -3.08 -11.62
CA TRP A 27 8.70 -2.54 -12.84
C TRP A 27 8.84 -3.50 -14.03
N GLU A 28 10.03 -4.06 -14.26
CA GLU A 28 10.28 -4.96 -15.37
C GLU A 28 9.42 -6.23 -15.29
N ASP A 29 9.34 -6.84 -14.12
CA ASP A 29 8.60 -8.09 -13.94
C ASP A 29 7.09 -7.88 -13.92
N THR A 30 6.62 -6.77 -13.34
CA THR A 30 5.19 -6.40 -13.40
C THR A 30 4.76 -6.03 -14.81
N TYR A 31 5.62 -5.42 -15.63
CA TYR A 31 5.33 -5.19 -17.05
C TYR A 31 5.27 -6.49 -17.85
N LYS A 32 6.22 -7.41 -17.66
CA LYS A 32 6.20 -8.74 -18.31
C LYS A 32 4.92 -9.51 -17.96
N GLU A 33 4.58 -9.54 -16.68
CA GLU A 33 3.34 -10.19 -16.21
C GLU A 33 2.11 -9.51 -16.83
N TYR A 34 2.09 -8.17 -16.88
CA TYR A 34 1.01 -7.45 -17.53
C TYR A 34 0.86 -7.85 -19.01
N LEU A 35 1.94 -8.02 -19.76
CA LEU A 35 1.84 -8.45 -21.17
C LEU A 35 1.18 -9.84 -21.30
N MET A 36 1.53 -10.78 -20.44
CA MET A 36 0.94 -12.12 -20.43
C MET A 36 -0.55 -12.06 -20.10
N GLN A 37 -0.91 -11.34 -19.03
CA GLN A 37 -2.31 -11.18 -18.63
C GLN A 37 -3.11 -10.41 -19.68
N HIS A 38 -2.54 -9.34 -20.25
CA HIS A 38 -3.17 -8.57 -21.31
C HIS A 38 -3.56 -9.47 -22.48
N GLN A 39 -2.66 -10.33 -22.97
CA GLN A 39 -2.99 -11.29 -24.04
C GLN A 39 -4.12 -12.25 -23.67
N GLN A 40 -4.18 -12.69 -22.41
CA GLN A 40 -5.23 -13.59 -21.93
C GLN A 40 -6.61 -12.91 -21.87
N PHE A 41 -6.68 -11.64 -21.46
CA PHE A 41 -7.95 -10.90 -21.28
C PHE A 41 -8.40 -10.14 -22.53
N ASN A 42 -7.50 -9.88 -23.48
CA ASN A 42 -7.78 -9.08 -24.67
C ASN A 42 -8.55 -9.86 -25.73
N SER A 43 -9.40 -9.14 -26.47
CA SER A 43 -10.19 -9.72 -27.55
C SER A 43 -9.33 -9.97 -28.78
N LYS A 44 -9.51 -11.11 -29.44
CA LYS A 44 -8.89 -11.40 -30.74
C LYS A 44 -9.54 -10.61 -31.89
N GLU A 45 -10.83 -10.27 -31.75
CA GLU A 45 -11.60 -9.59 -32.78
C GLU A 45 -11.46 -8.06 -32.70
N ASN A 46 -11.34 -7.53 -31.47
CA ASN A 46 -11.22 -6.08 -31.22
C ASN A 46 -10.10 -5.82 -30.19
N PRO A 47 -8.83 -6.03 -30.57
CA PRO A 47 -7.71 -5.91 -29.64
C PRO A 47 -7.55 -4.48 -29.15
N LYS A 48 -7.38 -4.34 -27.84
CA LYS A 48 -7.04 -3.07 -27.18
C LYS A 48 -5.55 -3.00 -26.86
N ASN A 49 -5.01 -1.80 -26.72
CA ASN A 49 -3.59 -1.62 -26.42
C ASN A 49 -3.36 -1.24 -24.96
N THR A 50 -4.27 -0.45 -24.40
CA THR A 50 -4.15 0.07 -23.04
C THR A 50 -4.94 -0.77 -22.06
N PHE A 51 -4.51 -0.76 -20.80
CA PHE A 51 -5.25 -1.43 -19.74
C PHE A 51 -6.63 -0.81 -19.50
N ARG A 52 -6.75 0.51 -19.68
CA ARG A 52 -8.03 1.22 -19.54
C ARG A 52 -9.06 0.75 -20.58
N GLU A 53 -8.64 0.65 -21.83
CA GLU A 53 -9.50 0.12 -22.89
C GLU A 53 -9.85 -1.35 -22.63
N LEU A 54 -8.88 -2.16 -22.20
CA LEU A 54 -9.10 -3.55 -21.85
C LEU A 54 -10.16 -3.70 -20.75
N LEU A 55 -10.09 -2.89 -19.70
CA LEU A 55 -11.09 -2.87 -18.63
C LEU A 55 -12.48 -2.45 -19.11
N SER A 56 -12.56 -1.50 -20.04
CA SER A 56 -13.84 -1.04 -20.59
C SER A 56 -14.53 -2.08 -21.48
N GLU A 57 -13.74 -2.94 -22.13
CA GLU A 57 -14.24 -4.01 -22.99
C GLU A 57 -14.54 -5.29 -22.18
N ASN A 58 -13.72 -5.58 -21.16
CA ASN A 58 -13.79 -6.79 -20.36
C ASN A 58 -13.62 -6.49 -18.87
N GLU A 59 -14.74 -6.37 -18.14
CA GLU A 59 -14.75 -6.08 -16.70
C GLU A 59 -13.95 -7.10 -15.86
N LYS A 60 -13.82 -8.34 -16.35
CA LYS A 60 -13.01 -9.38 -15.68
C LYS A 60 -11.52 -9.04 -15.68
N ALA A 61 -11.06 -8.15 -16.56
CA ALA A 61 -9.68 -7.66 -16.55
C ALA A 61 -9.34 -6.84 -15.27
N SER A 62 -10.33 -6.50 -14.44
CA SER A 62 -10.09 -5.89 -13.12
C SER A 62 -9.21 -6.76 -12.21
N GLN A 63 -9.23 -8.09 -12.37
CA GLN A 63 -8.35 -9.00 -11.64
C GLN A 63 -6.88 -8.93 -12.07
N VAL A 64 -6.56 -8.30 -13.20
CA VAL A 64 -5.18 -8.14 -13.69
C VAL A 64 -4.34 -7.35 -12.69
N HIS A 65 -4.93 -6.43 -11.94
CA HIS A 65 -4.25 -5.77 -10.82
C HIS A 65 -3.63 -6.76 -9.84
N TYR A 66 -4.42 -7.74 -9.41
CA TYR A 66 -3.99 -8.76 -8.47
C TYR A 66 -2.95 -9.69 -9.09
N LEU A 67 -3.19 -10.15 -10.32
CA LEU A 67 -2.28 -11.08 -11.02
C LEU A 67 -0.90 -10.45 -11.26
N VAL A 68 -0.85 -9.19 -11.72
CA VAL A 68 0.39 -8.42 -11.83
C VAL A 68 1.02 -8.17 -10.46
N GLY A 69 0.21 -7.98 -9.42
CA GLY A 69 0.67 -7.87 -8.04
C GLY A 69 1.48 -9.07 -7.56
N ILE A 70 1.14 -10.29 -8.00
CA ILE A 70 1.88 -11.52 -7.63
C ILE A 70 3.33 -11.45 -8.11
N ALA A 71 3.61 -10.86 -9.28
CA ALA A 71 4.96 -10.70 -9.80
C ALA A 71 5.84 -9.82 -8.90
N ALA A 72 5.25 -8.88 -8.15
CA ALA A 72 5.97 -8.04 -7.20
C ALA A 72 6.29 -8.72 -5.84
N ASN A 73 5.70 -9.88 -5.56
CA ASN A 73 5.69 -10.47 -4.22
C ASN A 73 7.10 -10.85 -3.71
N GLY A 74 7.94 -11.40 -4.58
CA GLY A 74 9.32 -11.75 -4.24
C GLY A 74 10.11 -10.54 -3.75
N TYR A 75 9.94 -9.40 -4.43
CA TYR A 75 10.60 -8.14 -4.11
C TYR A 75 10.07 -7.51 -2.82
N VAL A 76 8.76 -7.57 -2.58
CA VAL A 76 8.17 -7.07 -1.33
C VAL A 76 8.61 -7.93 -0.14
N THR A 77 8.71 -9.25 -0.31
CA THR A 77 9.16 -10.16 0.75
C THR A 77 10.60 -9.86 1.20
N GLN A 78 11.48 -9.43 0.28
CA GLN A 78 12.85 -9.02 0.60
C GLN A 78 12.93 -7.82 1.55
N LEU A 79 11.88 -6.99 1.61
CA LEU A 79 11.79 -5.86 2.55
C LEU A 79 11.52 -6.29 4.00
N LYS A 80 11.23 -7.58 4.25
CA LYS A 80 11.07 -8.16 5.60
C LYS A 80 10.14 -7.34 6.51
N GLY A 81 9.02 -6.87 5.94
CA GLY A 81 8.00 -6.09 6.66
C GLY A 81 8.38 -4.66 7.02
N ASN A 82 9.47 -4.10 6.45
CA ASN A 82 9.91 -2.74 6.71
C ASN A 82 10.16 -1.98 5.41
N LEU A 83 9.52 -0.83 5.23
CA LEU A 83 9.75 0.02 4.07
C LEU A 83 10.84 1.06 4.38
N TYR A 84 12.05 0.81 3.88
CA TYR A 84 13.24 1.61 4.21
C TYR A 84 13.25 3.05 3.68
N ARG A 85 12.29 3.40 2.81
CA ARG A 85 12.14 4.77 2.27
C ARG A 85 11.53 5.75 3.26
N ILE A 86 10.91 5.23 4.32
CA ILE A 86 10.18 6.02 5.30
C ILE A 86 10.73 5.67 6.67
N THR A 87 11.26 6.67 7.33
CA THR A 87 11.78 6.56 8.69
C THR A 87 10.91 7.32 9.68
N ASP A 88 11.08 7.01 10.96
CA ASP A 88 10.70 7.92 12.02
C ASP A 88 11.56 9.19 12.00
N VAL A 89 11.21 10.16 12.84
CA VAL A 89 11.93 11.45 12.95
C VAL A 89 13.39 11.31 13.37
N LEU A 90 13.78 10.17 13.96
CA LEU A 90 15.16 9.89 14.35
C LEU A 90 15.97 9.16 13.27
N GLY A 91 15.32 8.63 12.23
CA GLY A 91 15.97 7.81 11.22
C GLY A 91 16.28 6.38 11.67
N ASN A 92 15.87 5.99 12.88
CA ASN A 92 16.25 4.71 13.50
C ASN A 92 15.24 3.60 13.22
N ASN A 93 13.97 3.96 13.02
CA ASN A 93 12.90 3.02 12.73
C ASN A 93 12.35 3.27 11.34
N TYR A 94 11.98 2.19 10.65
CA TYR A 94 11.35 2.24 9.34
C TYR A 94 9.85 2.04 9.43
N PHE A 95 9.12 2.45 8.39
CA PHE A 95 7.69 2.21 8.29
C PHE A 95 7.40 0.71 8.29
N PRO A 96 6.75 0.16 9.33
CA PRO A 96 6.42 -1.25 9.38
C PRO A 96 5.20 -1.52 8.51
N PHE A 97 5.21 -2.62 7.77
CA PHE A 97 4.05 -3.07 7.01
C PHE A 97 3.80 -4.56 7.20
N SER A 98 2.53 -4.95 7.21
CA SER A 98 2.09 -6.35 7.31
C SER A 98 1.33 -6.82 6.07
N ASN A 99 0.91 -5.89 5.22
CA ASN A 99 0.23 -6.21 3.96
C ASN A 99 0.57 -5.17 2.90
N TYR A 100 0.32 -5.50 1.63
CA TYR A 100 0.42 -4.55 0.53
C TYR A 100 -0.64 -4.85 -0.54
N GLN A 101 -0.87 -3.87 -1.41
CA GLN A 101 -1.69 -4.01 -2.59
C GLN A 101 -1.01 -3.32 -3.76
N LEU A 102 -0.94 -4.00 -4.91
CA LEU A 102 -0.51 -3.43 -6.17
C LEU A 102 -1.72 -3.11 -7.04
N ASP A 103 -1.67 -1.97 -7.71
CA ASP A 103 -2.59 -1.63 -8.78
C ASP A 103 -1.84 -1.02 -9.98
N ILE A 104 -2.46 -1.12 -11.14
CA ILE A 104 -1.95 -0.62 -12.41
C ILE A 104 -2.57 0.76 -12.58
N ILE A 105 -1.73 1.80 -12.53
CA ILE A 105 -2.18 3.18 -12.73
C ILE A 105 -2.39 3.44 -14.22
N ASN A 106 -1.44 3.00 -15.04
CA ASN A 106 -1.50 3.08 -16.49
C ASN A 106 -0.54 2.07 -17.13
N THR A 107 -0.84 1.62 -18.34
CA THR A 107 0.07 0.78 -19.12
C THR A 107 -0.45 0.64 -20.55
N ASP A 108 0.47 0.43 -21.48
CA ASP A 108 0.22 0.32 -22.92
C ASP A 108 1.20 -0.71 -23.48
N ILE A 109 0.70 -1.70 -24.22
CA ILE A 109 1.54 -2.76 -24.79
C ILE A 109 2.44 -2.27 -25.94
N THR A 110 2.11 -1.11 -26.53
CA THR A 110 2.86 -0.53 -27.66
C THR A 110 4.00 0.37 -27.20
N ASP A 111 3.96 0.82 -25.94
CA ASP A 111 4.94 1.71 -25.35
C ASP A 111 5.12 1.39 -23.87
N GLN A 112 6.16 0.62 -23.57
CA GLN A 112 6.46 0.21 -22.21
C GLN A 112 6.69 1.39 -21.27
N SER A 113 7.15 2.56 -21.75
CA SER A 113 7.41 3.72 -20.89
C SER A 113 6.13 4.26 -20.21
N LYS A 114 4.96 3.89 -20.73
CA LYS A 114 3.65 4.21 -20.14
C LYS A 114 3.27 3.28 -18.99
N HIS A 115 4.01 2.19 -18.77
CA HIS A 115 3.78 1.28 -17.66
C HIS A 115 4.06 1.99 -16.33
N LYS A 116 3.03 2.09 -15.51
CA LYS A 116 3.02 2.78 -14.24
C LYS A 116 2.15 2.02 -13.26
N ILE A 117 2.75 1.63 -12.15
CA ILE A 117 2.11 0.88 -11.09
C ILE A 117 2.16 1.65 -9.78
N GLY A 118 1.22 1.36 -8.89
CA GLY A 118 1.26 1.79 -7.51
C GLY A 118 1.34 0.59 -6.58
N ILE A 119 2.15 0.71 -5.55
CA ILE A 119 2.21 -0.28 -4.47
C ILE A 119 1.89 0.44 -3.17
N THR A 120 0.81 0.03 -2.52
CA THR A 120 0.36 0.59 -1.25
C THR A 120 0.69 -0.39 -0.13
N PHE A 121 1.54 0.02 0.81
CA PHE A 121 1.91 -0.76 1.98
C PHE A 121 1.04 -0.36 3.16
N TYR A 122 0.53 -1.34 3.89
CA TYR A 122 -0.33 -1.13 5.05
C TYR A 122 0.38 -1.53 6.32
N SER A 123 0.40 -0.62 7.29
CA SER A 123 0.92 -0.90 8.63
C SER A 123 0.09 -1.98 9.33
N PRO A 124 0.66 -2.66 10.34
CA PRO A 124 -0.16 -3.32 11.35
C PRO A 124 -1.08 -2.30 12.03
N LEU A 125 -2.01 -2.79 12.86
CA LEU A 125 -2.81 -1.91 13.70
C LEU A 125 -1.89 -1.18 14.70
N LEU A 126 -2.06 0.13 14.81
CA LEU A 126 -1.28 0.99 15.68
C LEU A 126 -2.21 1.74 16.64
N THR A 127 -1.69 2.08 17.82
CA THR A 127 -2.34 3.05 18.69
C THR A 127 -1.87 4.45 18.27
N LEU A 128 -2.79 5.29 17.78
CA LEU A 128 -2.54 6.72 17.68
C LEU A 128 -2.56 7.30 19.10
N VAL A 129 -1.45 7.91 19.50
CA VAL A 129 -1.28 8.52 20.82
C VAL A 129 -1.65 9.99 20.74
N ASP A 130 -1.09 10.69 19.75
CA ASP A 130 -1.37 12.10 19.45
C ASP A 130 -0.84 12.50 18.07
N ILE A 131 -1.13 13.74 17.65
CA ILE A 131 -0.51 14.38 16.49
C ILE A 131 0.25 15.62 16.99
N ILE A 132 1.59 15.56 16.95
CA ILE A 132 2.48 16.58 17.53
C ILE A 132 3.35 17.16 16.42
N GLU A 133 3.29 18.48 16.24
CA GLU A 133 4.11 19.22 15.26
C GLU A 133 4.10 18.57 13.86
N ASN A 134 2.90 18.20 13.38
CA ASN A 134 2.71 17.53 12.09
C ASN A 134 3.38 16.14 11.99
N ASN A 135 3.49 15.44 13.12
CA ASN A 135 3.91 14.05 13.18
C ASN A 135 2.83 13.18 13.83
N TYR A 136 2.62 12.00 13.28
CA TYR A 136 1.85 10.94 13.92
C TYR A 136 2.70 10.31 15.02
N LEU A 137 2.32 10.52 16.28
CA LEU A 137 2.87 9.79 17.41
C LEU A 137 2.07 8.50 17.59
N VAL A 138 2.70 7.37 17.28
CA VAL A 138 2.04 6.07 17.25
C VAL A 138 2.77 5.06 18.13
N SER A 139 2.05 4.06 18.62
CA SER A 139 2.64 2.90 19.29
C SER A 139 2.25 1.62 18.57
N LYS A 140 3.19 0.67 18.48
CA LYS A 140 2.89 -0.71 18.07
C LYS A 140 2.11 -1.47 19.15
N ASN A 141 2.23 -1.04 20.41
CA ASN A 141 1.49 -1.66 21.50
C ASN A 141 0.02 -1.20 21.43
N CYS A 142 -0.87 -2.19 21.38
CA CYS A 142 -2.30 -1.97 21.36
C CYS A 142 -3.00 -2.20 22.71
N ASP A 143 -2.27 -2.61 23.73
CA ASP A 143 -2.83 -2.93 25.04
C ASP A 143 -2.95 -1.67 25.91
N ASP A 144 -3.88 -1.71 26.86
CA ASP A 144 -4.09 -0.64 27.85
C ASP A 144 -3.01 -0.73 28.95
N THR A 145 -1.77 -0.34 28.61
CA THR A 145 -0.66 -0.23 29.56
C THR A 145 -0.45 1.21 30.04
N CYS A 146 0.21 1.36 31.19
CA CYS A 146 0.49 2.68 31.80
C CYS A 146 1.51 3.52 30.98
N GLY A 147 2.24 2.89 30.05
CA GLY A 147 3.18 3.54 29.14
C GLY A 147 3.22 2.85 27.78
N PHE A 148 3.71 3.58 26.76
CA PHE A 148 3.84 3.12 25.38
C PHE A 148 5.25 3.39 24.87
N GLU A 149 5.87 2.40 24.23
CA GLU A 149 6.95 2.66 23.30
C GLU A 149 6.36 3.28 22.04
N THR A 150 6.96 4.36 21.55
CA THR A 150 6.38 5.16 20.46
C THR A 150 7.33 5.31 19.29
N LEU A 151 6.72 5.53 18.13
CA LEU A 151 7.33 5.92 16.88
C LEU A 151 6.69 7.23 16.45
N MET A 152 7.46 8.10 15.80
CA MET A 152 6.97 9.37 15.32
C MET A 152 7.20 9.45 13.83
N PHE A 153 6.12 9.42 13.05
CA PHE A 153 6.19 9.51 11.59
C PHE A 153 5.73 10.90 11.13
N PRO A 154 6.52 11.61 10.31
CA PRO A 154 6.10 12.89 9.78
C PRO A 154 4.91 12.70 8.83
N VAL A 155 3.94 13.61 8.92
CA VAL A 155 2.89 13.74 7.90
C VAL A 155 3.58 14.16 6.61
N GLN A 156 3.41 13.33 5.57
CA GLN A 156 4.10 13.50 4.30
C GLN A 156 3.22 13.01 3.15
N SER A 157 3.59 13.38 1.93
CA SER A 157 2.94 12.91 0.72
C SER A 157 2.88 11.38 0.68
N CYS A 158 1.80 10.85 0.14
CA CYS A 158 1.54 9.41 -0.02
C CYS A 158 1.42 8.60 1.29
N LEU A 159 1.51 9.23 2.47
CA LEU A 159 1.17 8.62 3.76
C LEU A 159 -0.23 9.06 4.19
N SER A 160 -1.09 8.11 4.55
CA SER A 160 -2.46 8.39 4.99
C SER A 160 -2.90 7.45 6.11
N ILE A 161 -3.86 7.89 6.93
CA ILE A 161 -4.61 7.01 7.82
C ILE A 161 -5.72 6.36 6.98
N CYS A 162 -5.63 5.04 6.75
CA CYS A 162 -6.60 4.29 5.93
C CYS A 162 -7.62 3.51 6.76
N TYR A 163 -7.45 3.50 8.09
CA TYR A 163 -8.38 2.90 9.04
C TYR A 163 -8.32 3.70 10.33
N TYR A 164 -9.48 3.97 10.93
CA TYR A 164 -9.60 4.67 12.19
C TYR A 164 -10.74 4.06 13.01
N GLU A 165 -10.45 3.76 14.27
CA GLU A 165 -11.41 3.26 15.23
C GLU A 165 -11.24 4.01 16.55
N ASN A 166 -12.31 4.68 16.96
CA ASN A 166 -12.33 5.47 18.19
C ASN A 166 -12.48 4.55 19.41
N TYR A 167 -11.63 4.76 20.42
CA TYR A 167 -11.65 4.00 21.66
C TYR A 167 -12.96 4.12 22.45
N GLN A 168 -13.68 5.24 22.31
CA GLN A 168 -14.97 5.43 22.99
C GLN A 168 -16.08 4.53 22.41
N SER A 169 -16.08 4.33 21.09
CA SER A 169 -17.09 3.52 20.39
C SER A 169 -17.01 2.02 20.76
N GLN A 170 -15.82 1.50 21.06
CA GLN A 170 -15.66 0.12 21.53
C GLN A 170 -16.25 -0.11 22.93
N LYS A 171 -16.04 0.83 23.88
CA LYS A 171 -16.59 0.71 25.24
C LYS A 171 -18.12 0.77 25.27
N GLU A 172 -18.73 1.47 24.33
CA GLU A 172 -20.19 1.53 24.20
C GLU A 172 -20.75 0.26 23.56
N ALA A 173 -20.11 -0.27 22.51
CA ALA A 173 -20.51 -1.54 21.88
C ALA A 173 -20.44 -2.73 22.86
N LEU A 174 -19.34 -2.86 23.61
CA LEU A 174 -19.16 -3.93 24.61
C LEU A 174 -20.14 -3.83 25.80
N LYS A 175 -20.69 -2.65 26.10
CA LYS A 175 -21.72 -2.47 27.13
C LYS A 175 -23.12 -2.86 26.67
N ILE A 176 -23.37 -2.91 25.36
CA ILE A 176 -24.68 -3.28 24.79
C ILE A 176 -24.82 -4.81 24.76
N ASP A 177 -23.75 -5.56 24.48
CA ASP A 177 -23.74 -7.03 24.46
C ASP A 177 -23.83 -7.70 25.86
N LEU A 178 -23.75 -6.91 26.94
CA LEU A 178 -23.84 -7.37 28.33
C LEU A 178 -25.21 -7.10 28.99
N LYS A 179 -26.22 -6.72 28.22
CA LYS A 179 -27.62 -6.55 28.68
C LYS A 179 -28.55 -7.54 27.99
#